data_AF-A0A1F4KHE3-F1
#
_entry.id   AF-A0A1F4KHE3-F1
#
_cell.length_a   1.000
_cell.length_b   1.000
_cell.length_c   1.000
_cell.angle_alpha   90.00
_cell.angle_beta   90.00
_cell.angle_gamma   90.00
#
_symmetry.space_group_name_H-M   'P 1'
#
loop_
_entity.id
_entity.type
_entity.pdbx_description
1 polymer ?
#
loop_
_entity_poly.entity_id
_entity_poly.type
_entity_poly.pdbx_seq_one_letter_code
_entity_poly.pdbx_strand_id
1 'polypeptide(L)'
;MEIQSNPFAVKTPETLTATEIVELFVPYPEFAYLQETGHQFLHGHRGSGKSMMLKMMEPECQALYTKASIDSIGYFGTYLSIKTTEINQPEFERLEQETSGFVLSEHVLSTKVLSGLIASTGKYLAARGDTAETLEQLKTFVNDDFIPRLELCGWSDNNLTSVKSTEQVSDFFSRLSQIVDRIHAKTIRYVKSRSFVSTPLPYEGPLLGFQDVLLPIVRALQLRRLLPARPVFVLLDDADNLTEQQTKVLNTWVSYRSTDVISLKISTQLSYKTMLTSGGTVIEAPHDFSEIYFTSVRTGSVREGYPNLVANIVNLRLQKYGLKGITARDFFKVDEAQENAIKAIAEEIKSAWHEKSGGGYRPGDDAYRQARPEYIRRLGGQSKQSATYRYAGFEQLVHISSGIIRFFLDTAARMFAEELKKNQGQKIVSISPVIQDAEIRRQSNDLLLTTFEQLQNEVKKNGLFAVSEVKQLRNLIEGIGYLFHGQLMDETSSQRRIFSFYMADQPTDRLQRLLDLAVRHGYLYKDSIGRKEGRGRVVLYVLTRRLAPAFRLDPIGFSHHLSVTGEYLIGLSENPRTFTRRLKTESPDSLQRSLLDGE
;
A
#
# COMPACT_ATOMS: atom_id res chain seq x y z
N MET A 1 -5.31 -33.37 17.67
CA MET A 1 -5.88 -32.02 17.49
C MET A 1 -5.03 -31.36 16.42
N GLU A 2 -5.52 -31.19 15.19
CA GLU A 2 -4.76 -30.47 14.17
C GLU A 2 -4.47 -29.07 14.70
N ILE A 3 -3.20 -28.67 14.70
CA ILE A 3 -2.81 -27.31 14.99
C ILE A 3 -3.44 -26.46 13.89
N GLN A 4 -4.58 -25.81 14.18
CA GLN A 4 -5.20 -24.88 13.24
C GLN A 4 -4.15 -23.84 12.86
N SER A 5 -4.06 -23.56 11.55
CA SER A 5 -3.16 -22.56 10.98
C SER A 5 -3.29 -21.21 11.70
N ASN A 6 -2.17 -20.52 11.92
CA ASN A 6 -2.13 -19.21 12.56
C ASN A 6 -3.15 -18.23 11.92
N PRO A 7 -4.11 -17.68 12.70
CA PRO A 7 -5.21 -16.87 12.16
C PRO A 7 -4.75 -15.53 11.55
N PHE A 8 -3.55 -15.08 11.91
CA PHE A 8 -3.00 -13.82 11.44
C PHE A 8 -2.00 -13.98 10.30
N ALA A 9 -1.80 -15.21 9.80
CA ALA A 9 -0.94 -15.44 8.65
C ALA A 9 -1.37 -14.57 7.46
N VAL A 10 -0.39 -13.92 6.84
CA VAL A 10 -0.57 -13.09 5.66
C VAL A 10 -0.20 -13.91 4.43
N LYS A 11 -1.19 -14.15 3.57
CA LYS A 11 -1.00 -14.73 2.24
C LYS A 11 -1.06 -13.61 1.19
N THR A 12 -0.36 -13.79 0.08
CA THR A 12 -0.44 -12.89 -1.08
C THR A 12 -1.79 -13.05 -1.78
N PRO A 13 -2.56 -11.98 -2.03
CA PRO A 13 -3.90 -12.07 -2.63
C PRO A 13 -3.97 -12.84 -3.94
N GLU A 14 -2.88 -12.84 -4.71
CA GLU A 14 -2.73 -13.54 -5.98
C GLU A 14 -2.79 -15.07 -5.84
N THR A 15 -2.51 -15.59 -4.64
CA THR A 15 -2.53 -17.04 -4.33
C THR A 15 -3.83 -17.51 -3.70
N LEU A 16 -4.76 -16.59 -3.40
CA LEU A 16 -6.03 -16.91 -2.75
C LEU A 16 -7.09 -17.28 -3.78
N THR A 17 -7.91 -18.26 -3.43
CA THR A 17 -9.14 -18.57 -4.18
C THR A 17 -10.20 -17.48 -3.97
N ALA A 18 -11.19 -17.38 -4.87
CA ALA A 18 -12.29 -16.43 -4.73
C ALA A 18 -13.04 -16.59 -3.38
N THR A 19 -13.25 -17.83 -2.94
CA THR A 19 -13.85 -18.14 -1.63
C THR A 19 -13.00 -17.63 -0.48
N GLU A 20 -11.69 -17.93 -0.46
CA GLU A 20 -10.80 -17.42 0.59
C GLU A 20 -10.74 -15.89 0.61
N ILE A 21 -10.83 -15.25 -0.57
CA ILE A 21 -10.85 -13.80 -0.68
C ILE A 21 -12.08 -13.22 0.00
N VAL A 22 -13.26 -13.69 -0.37
CA VAL A 22 -14.55 -13.22 0.19
C VAL A 22 -14.61 -13.48 1.69
N GLU A 23 -14.15 -14.64 2.16
CA GLU A 23 -14.16 -14.99 3.58
C GLU A 23 -13.21 -14.15 4.45
N LEU A 24 -12.17 -13.57 3.86
CA LEU A 24 -11.20 -12.72 4.57
C LEU A 24 -11.45 -11.22 4.33
N PHE A 25 -12.38 -10.89 3.44
CA PHE A 25 -12.61 -9.52 3.00
C PHE A 25 -13.36 -8.71 4.06
N VAL A 26 -12.80 -7.55 4.38
CA VAL A 26 -13.48 -6.50 5.12
C VAL A 26 -13.43 -5.25 4.26
N PRO A 27 -14.59 -4.74 3.80
CA PRO A 27 -14.62 -3.59 2.90
C PRO A 27 -14.08 -2.34 3.61
N TYR A 28 -13.21 -1.63 2.91
CA TYR A 28 -12.81 -0.29 3.32
C TYR A 28 -13.95 0.67 2.95
N PRO A 29 -14.11 1.81 3.65
CA PRO A 29 -15.07 2.85 3.25
C PRO A 29 -14.94 3.24 1.77
N GLU A 30 -13.70 3.28 1.27
CA GLU A 30 -13.36 3.65 -0.09
C GLU A 30 -13.79 2.59 -1.15
N PHE A 31 -14.12 1.37 -0.72
CA PHE A 31 -14.45 0.27 -1.65
C PHE A 31 -15.71 0.54 -2.47
N ALA A 32 -16.67 1.31 -1.95
CA ALA A 32 -17.85 1.71 -2.70
C ALA A 32 -17.49 2.62 -3.87
N TYR A 33 -16.64 3.63 -3.64
CA TYR A 33 -16.17 4.54 -4.68
C TYR A 33 -15.30 3.85 -5.72
N LEU A 34 -14.53 2.83 -5.32
CA LEU A 34 -13.70 2.04 -6.24
C LEU A 34 -14.54 1.29 -7.30
N GLN A 35 -15.80 0.99 -6.99
CA GLN A 35 -16.72 0.28 -7.88
C GLN A 35 -17.40 1.18 -8.92
N GLU A 36 -17.26 2.50 -8.79
CA GLU A 36 -17.83 3.45 -9.75
C GLU A 36 -17.11 3.39 -11.10
N THR A 37 -17.80 3.73 -12.18
CA THR A 37 -17.21 3.80 -13.52
C THR A 37 -16.24 4.98 -13.64
N GLY A 38 -15.15 4.80 -14.37
CA GLY A 38 -14.11 5.82 -14.54
C GLY A 38 -12.72 5.31 -14.17
N HIS A 39 -11.69 5.95 -14.73
CA HIS A 39 -10.31 5.67 -14.38
C HIS A 39 -10.02 6.12 -12.94
N GLN A 40 -9.38 5.26 -12.16
CA GLN A 40 -9.07 5.52 -10.76
C GLN A 40 -7.66 5.08 -10.40
N PHE A 41 -6.95 5.93 -9.68
CA PHE A 41 -5.66 5.61 -9.07
C PHE A 41 -5.84 5.25 -7.59
N LEU A 42 -5.29 4.11 -7.19
CA LEU A 42 -5.32 3.61 -5.82
C LEU A 42 -3.92 3.75 -5.23
N HIS A 43 -3.72 4.76 -4.40
CA HIS A 43 -2.44 5.07 -3.80
C HIS A 43 -2.32 4.48 -2.40
N GLY A 44 -1.15 3.95 -2.06
CA GLY A 44 -0.85 3.59 -0.67
C GLY A 44 0.37 2.70 -0.53
N HIS A 45 0.93 2.63 0.68
CA HIS A 45 2.11 1.82 0.96
C HIS A 45 1.88 0.32 0.71
N ARG A 46 2.98 -0.42 0.55
CA ARG A 46 2.94 -1.87 0.44
C ARG A 46 2.28 -2.50 1.68
N GLY A 47 1.31 -3.39 1.46
CA GLY A 47 0.59 -4.06 2.54
C GLY A 47 -0.58 -3.28 3.13
N SER A 48 -1.01 -2.18 2.49
CA SER A 48 -2.18 -1.40 2.92
C SER A 48 -3.54 -2.02 2.56
N GLY A 49 -3.58 -3.05 1.70
CA GLY A 49 -4.82 -3.76 1.31
C GLY A 49 -5.29 -3.55 -0.15
N LYS A 50 -4.58 -2.75 -0.96
CA LYS A 50 -4.95 -2.44 -2.36
C LYS A 50 -5.22 -3.69 -3.22
N SER A 51 -4.28 -4.64 -3.26
CA SER A 51 -4.40 -5.88 -4.02
C SER A 51 -5.62 -6.72 -3.60
N MET A 52 -5.95 -6.71 -2.31
CA MET A 52 -7.15 -7.37 -1.78
C MET A 52 -8.43 -6.74 -2.32
N MET A 53 -8.48 -5.39 -2.37
CA MET A 53 -9.61 -4.64 -2.92
C MET A 53 -9.76 -4.90 -4.41
N LEU A 54 -8.67 -4.84 -5.19
CA LEU A 54 -8.70 -5.14 -6.61
C LEU A 54 -9.17 -6.57 -6.87
N LYS A 55 -8.60 -7.59 -6.21
CA LYS A 55 -9.02 -8.98 -6.39
C LYS A 55 -10.48 -9.23 -6.00
N MET A 56 -11.00 -8.51 -5.01
CA MET A 56 -12.43 -8.57 -4.64
C MET A 56 -13.36 -8.11 -5.78
N MET A 57 -12.84 -7.34 -6.74
CA MET A 57 -13.59 -6.87 -7.91
C MET A 57 -13.65 -7.90 -9.06
N GLU A 58 -13.01 -9.06 -8.95
CA GLU A 58 -13.17 -10.12 -9.96
C GLU A 58 -14.60 -10.71 -9.95
N PRO A 59 -15.13 -11.19 -11.10
CA PRO A 59 -16.51 -11.65 -11.24
C PRO A 59 -16.95 -12.68 -10.20
N GLU A 60 -16.14 -13.71 -9.96
CA GLU A 60 -16.45 -14.77 -8.99
C GLU A 60 -16.54 -14.23 -7.56
N CYS A 61 -15.61 -13.33 -7.18
CA CYS A 61 -15.63 -12.68 -5.87
C CYS A 61 -16.92 -11.87 -5.69
N GLN A 62 -17.30 -11.06 -6.69
CA GLN A 62 -18.52 -10.27 -6.66
C GLN A 62 -19.77 -11.15 -6.47
N ALA A 63 -19.89 -12.24 -7.23
CA ALA A 63 -21.01 -13.17 -7.16
C ALA A 63 -21.10 -13.83 -5.77
N LEU A 64 -19.98 -14.32 -5.24
CA LEU A 64 -19.90 -14.94 -3.93
C LEU A 64 -20.23 -13.97 -2.78
N TYR A 65 -19.73 -12.74 -2.85
CA TYR A 65 -19.95 -11.73 -1.82
C TYR A 65 -21.39 -11.21 -1.79
N THR A 66 -22.00 -11.02 -2.95
CA THR A 66 -23.41 -10.60 -3.08
C THR A 66 -24.38 -11.77 -2.95
N LYS A 67 -23.89 -13.01 -2.93
CA LYS A 67 -24.69 -14.24 -2.96
C LYS A 67 -25.68 -14.24 -4.12
N ALA A 68 -25.23 -13.75 -5.28
CA ALA A 68 -26.04 -13.59 -6.48
C ALA A 68 -25.45 -14.37 -7.67
N SER A 69 -26.22 -14.48 -8.75
CA SER A 69 -25.74 -15.10 -9.99
C SER A 69 -24.56 -14.32 -10.56
N ILE A 70 -23.60 -15.02 -11.18
CA ILE A 70 -22.47 -14.38 -11.85
C ILE A 70 -22.91 -13.43 -12.99
N ASP A 71 -24.09 -13.65 -13.57
CA ASP A 71 -24.68 -12.77 -14.58
C ASP A 71 -25.19 -11.42 -14.01
N SER A 72 -25.30 -11.30 -12.69
CA SER A 72 -25.85 -10.11 -12.02
C SER A 72 -24.78 -9.12 -11.53
N ILE A 73 -23.51 -9.34 -11.90
CA ILE A 73 -22.39 -8.46 -11.52
C ILE A 73 -22.55 -7.05 -12.10
N GLY A 74 -22.15 -6.03 -11.33
CA GLY A 74 -22.28 -4.62 -11.72
C GLY A 74 -21.27 -4.18 -12.78
N TYR A 75 -20.15 -4.89 -12.87
CA TYR A 75 -19.04 -4.66 -13.80
C TYR A 75 -18.22 -5.95 -13.95
N PHE A 76 -17.44 -6.05 -15.02
CA PHE A 76 -16.57 -7.20 -15.26
C PHE A 76 -15.11 -6.86 -14.92
N GLY A 77 -14.56 -7.42 -13.84
CA GLY A 77 -13.17 -7.18 -13.43
C GLY A 77 -12.16 -8.15 -14.06
N THR A 78 -11.07 -7.64 -14.63
CA THR A 78 -9.90 -8.44 -15.05
C THR A 78 -8.65 -7.99 -14.31
N TYR A 79 -8.03 -8.88 -13.54
CA TYR A 79 -6.89 -8.57 -12.68
C TYR A 79 -5.54 -8.86 -13.34
N LEU A 80 -4.61 -7.93 -13.21
CA LEU A 80 -3.22 -8.07 -13.66
C LEU A 80 -2.26 -7.44 -12.66
N SER A 81 -1.38 -8.25 -12.07
CA SER A 81 -0.27 -7.75 -11.25
C SER A 81 0.99 -7.57 -12.10
N ILE A 82 1.37 -6.32 -12.35
CA ILE A 82 2.57 -5.99 -13.16
C ILE A 82 3.81 -6.68 -12.60
N LYS A 83 3.92 -6.75 -11.27
CA LYS A 83 5.06 -7.36 -10.59
C LYS A 83 5.27 -8.85 -10.94
N THR A 84 4.20 -9.56 -11.26
CA THR A 84 4.24 -11.00 -11.60
C THR A 84 4.46 -11.27 -13.08
N THR A 85 4.61 -10.22 -13.89
CA THR A 85 4.85 -10.32 -15.33
C THR A 85 6.32 -10.09 -15.66
N GLU A 86 6.69 -10.33 -16.91
CA GLU A 86 7.99 -10.06 -17.49
C GLU A 86 8.15 -8.63 -18.01
N ILE A 87 7.08 -7.82 -18.05
CA ILE A 87 7.15 -6.46 -18.61
C ILE A 87 7.83 -5.46 -17.69
N ASN A 88 8.13 -5.86 -16.44
CA ASN A 88 8.98 -5.13 -15.50
C ASN A 88 10.46 -5.58 -15.55
N GLN A 89 10.86 -6.38 -16.54
CA GLN A 89 12.24 -6.83 -16.69
C GLN A 89 13.17 -5.67 -17.14
N PRO A 90 14.43 -5.61 -16.65
CA PRO A 90 15.38 -4.55 -16.98
C PRO A 90 15.63 -4.37 -18.48
N GLU A 91 15.43 -5.40 -19.30
CA GLU A 91 15.59 -5.33 -20.76
C GLU A 91 14.67 -4.28 -21.40
N PHE A 92 13.52 -3.98 -20.78
CA PHE A 92 12.62 -2.92 -21.24
C PHE A 92 13.16 -1.51 -21.00
N GLU A 93 14.06 -1.32 -20.04
CA GLU A 93 14.71 -0.01 -19.82
C GLU A 93 15.55 0.41 -21.04
N ARG A 94 15.95 -0.54 -21.89
CA ARG A 94 16.68 -0.24 -23.13
C ARG A 94 15.80 0.31 -24.25
N LEU A 95 14.49 0.16 -24.12
CA LEU A 95 13.54 0.78 -25.04
C LEU A 95 13.24 2.23 -24.64
N GLU A 96 13.69 2.68 -23.46
CA GLU A 96 13.47 4.04 -23.01
C GLU A 96 14.10 5.04 -23.99
N GLN A 97 13.41 6.17 -24.18
CA GLN A 97 13.80 7.25 -25.10
C GLN A 97 13.76 6.91 -26.59
N GLU A 98 13.41 5.68 -26.97
CA GLU A 98 13.18 5.32 -28.37
C GLU A 98 11.73 5.57 -28.79
N THR A 99 11.51 6.29 -29.90
CA THR A 99 10.15 6.51 -30.43
C THR A 99 9.42 5.19 -30.73
N SER A 100 10.13 4.22 -31.30
CA SER A 100 9.61 2.85 -31.53
C SER A 100 9.37 2.09 -30.21
N GLY A 101 10.03 2.49 -29.14
CA GLY A 101 9.86 1.93 -27.80
C GLY A 101 8.44 2.13 -27.27
N PHE A 102 7.78 3.25 -27.56
CA PHE A 102 6.38 3.47 -27.18
C PHE A 102 5.44 2.44 -27.81
N VAL A 103 5.63 2.14 -29.10
CA VAL A 103 4.81 1.17 -29.84
C VAL A 103 4.99 -0.25 -29.27
N LEU A 104 6.23 -0.64 -28.97
CA LEU A 104 6.53 -1.92 -28.33
C LEU A 104 5.99 -1.98 -26.90
N SER A 105 6.08 -0.89 -26.15
CA SER A 105 5.56 -0.77 -24.78
C SER A 105 4.05 -0.91 -24.75
N GLU A 106 3.35 -0.25 -25.67
CA GLU A 106 1.90 -0.42 -25.85
C GLU A 106 1.54 -1.84 -26.25
N HIS A 107 2.32 -2.45 -27.14
CA HIS A 107 2.09 -3.83 -27.54
C HIS A 107 2.22 -4.84 -26.39
N VAL A 108 3.27 -4.73 -25.57
CA VAL A 108 3.44 -5.66 -24.43
C VAL A 108 2.40 -5.44 -23.33
N LEU A 109 2.00 -4.20 -23.08
CA LEU A 109 0.90 -3.90 -22.16
C LEU A 109 -0.42 -4.46 -22.70
N SER A 110 -0.72 -4.24 -23.98
CA SER A 110 -1.95 -4.69 -24.63
C SER A 110 -2.07 -6.21 -24.63
N THR A 111 -0.99 -6.92 -24.97
CA THR A 111 -0.97 -8.39 -24.94
C THR A 111 -1.16 -8.95 -23.53
N LYS A 112 -0.60 -8.32 -22.49
CA LYS A 112 -0.79 -8.78 -21.10
C LYS A 112 -2.20 -8.53 -20.59
N VAL A 113 -2.77 -7.36 -20.86
CA VAL A 113 -4.18 -7.06 -20.51
C VAL A 113 -5.11 -8.00 -21.28
N LEU A 114 -4.85 -8.25 -22.56
CA LEU A 114 -5.65 -9.17 -23.38
C LEU A 114 -5.57 -10.62 -22.84
N SER A 115 -4.39 -11.08 -22.45
CA SER A 115 -4.21 -12.40 -21.83
C SER A 115 -5.02 -12.52 -20.52
N GLY A 116 -4.97 -11.50 -19.66
CA GLY A 116 -5.78 -11.43 -18.43
C GLY A 116 -7.28 -11.41 -18.73
N LEU A 117 -7.72 -10.66 -19.74
CA LEU A 117 -9.11 -10.59 -20.18
C LEU A 117 -9.61 -11.95 -20.68
N ILE A 118 -8.84 -12.63 -21.53
CA ILE A 118 -9.14 -13.98 -22.04
C ILE A 118 -9.27 -14.96 -20.86
N ALA A 119 -8.30 -15.00 -19.96
CA ALA A 119 -8.34 -15.88 -18.80
C ALA A 119 -9.55 -15.62 -17.89
N SER A 120 -9.86 -14.36 -17.61
CA SER A 120 -11.00 -13.97 -16.77
C SER A 120 -12.34 -14.29 -17.45
N THR A 121 -12.44 -14.08 -18.77
CA THR A 121 -13.65 -14.38 -19.55
C THR A 121 -13.89 -15.88 -19.61
N GLY A 122 -12.84 -16.69 -19.78
CA GLY A 122 -12.94 -18.14 -19.76
C GLY A 122 -13.49 -18.68 -18.44
N LYS A 123 -12.98 -18.17 -17.30
CA LYS A 123 -13.52 -18.52 -15.98
C LYS A 123 -14.98 -18.10 -15.80
N TYR A 124 -15.31 -16.87 -16.21
CA TYR A 124 -16.67 -16.35 -16.14
C TYR A 124 -17.67 -17.20 -16.93
N LEU A 125 -17.32 -17.57 -18.17
CA LEU A 125 -18.19 -18.41 -19.01
C LEU A 125 -18.27 -19.84 -18.51
N ALA A 126 -17.16 -20.41 -18.03
CA ALA A 126 -17.17 -21.75 -17.41
C ALA A 126 -18.11 -21.81 -16.19
N ALA A 127 -18.20 -20.74 -15.39
CA ALA A 127 -19.13 -20.65 -14.27
C ALA A 127 -20.61 -20.53 -14.69
N ARG A 128 -20.90 -20.06 -15.92
CA ARG A 128 -22.25 -20.03 -16.52
C ARG A 128 -22.66 -21.36 -17.15
N GLY A 129 -21.67 -22.20 -17.47
CA GLY A 129 -21.85 -23.49 -18.13
C GLY A 129 -21.88 -23.42 -19.65
N ASP A 130 -21.60 -24.56 -20.28
CA ASP A 130 -21.51 -24.69 -21.73
C ASP A 130 -22.91 -24.83 -22.35
N THR A 131 -23.47 -23.72 -22.82
CA THR A 131 -24.72 -23.72 -23.61
C THR A 131 -24.42 -23.69 -25.11
N ALA A 132 -25.31 -24.26 -25.91
CA ALA A 132 -25.18 -24.24 -27.37
C ALA A 132 -25.08 -22.79 -27.91
N GLU A 133 -25.86 -21.86 -27.34
CA GLU A 133 -25.81 -20.43 -27.69
C GLU A 133 -24.44 -19.82 -27.35
N THR A 134 -23.88 -20.10 -26.17
CA THR A 134 -22.54 -19.60 -25.79
C THR A 134 -21.46 -20.13 -26.72
N LEU A 135 -21.50 -21.42 -27.07
CA LEU A 135 -20.53 -22.03 -27.99
C LEU A 135 -20.64 -21.45 -29.40
N GLU A 136 -21.86 -21.17 -29.88
CA GLU A 136 -22.09 -20.51 -31.16
C GLU A 136 -21.53 -19.08 -31.15
N GLN A 137 -21.86 -18.29 -30.13
CA GLN A 137 -21.35 -16.92 -29.99
C GLN A 137 -19.82 -16.88 -29.83
N LEU A 138 -19.20 -17.87 -29.19
CA LEU A 138 -17.74 -18.02 -29.14
C LEU A 138 -17.15 -18.30 -30.52
N LYS A 139 -17.75 -19.21 -31.30
CA LYS A 139 -17.29 -19.47 -32.68
C LYS A 139 -17.35 -18.20 -33.52
N THR A 140 -18.46 -17.47 -33.44
CA THR A 140 -18.63 -16.19 -34.14
C THR A 140 -17.62 -15.16 -33.66
N PHE A 141 -17.46 -14.97 -32.35
CA PHE A 141 -16.47 -14.05 -31.78
C PHE A 141 -15.06 -14.35 -32.28
N VAL A 142 -14.64 -15.62 -32.24
CA VAL A 142 -13.28 -15.97 -32.64
C VAL A 142 -13.04 -15.73 -34.13
N ASN A 143 -13.96 -16.16 -35.00
CA ASN A 143 -13.79 -16.09 -36.44
C ASN A 143 -14.03 -14.68 -37.01
N ASP A 144 -15.01 -13.95 -36.48
CA ASP A 144 -15.49 -12.71 -37.09
C ASP A 144 -14.96 -11.45 -36.37
N ASP A 145 -14.58 -11.58 -35.08
CA ASP A 145 -14.16 -10.43 -34.28
C ASP A 145 -12.69 -10.52 -33.83
N PHE A 146 -12.23 -11.66 -33.27
CA PHE A 146 -10.89 -11.77 -32.68
C PHE A 146 -9.79 -11.94 -33.73
N ILE A 147 -9.88 -12.96 -34.58
CA ILE A 147 -8.86 -13.26 -35.60
C ILE A 147 -8.69 -12.08 -36.58
N PRO A 148 -9.77 -11.52 -37.18
CA PRO A 148 -9.60 -10.42 -38.13
C PRO A 148 -8.94 -9.19 -37.50
N ARG A 149 -9.18 -8.92 -36.21
CA ARG A 149 -8.49 -7.82 -35.49
C ARG A 149 -6.99 -8.07 -35.38
N LEU A 150 -6.57 -9.30 -35.10
CA LEU A 150 -5.15 -9.64 -35.05
C LEU A 150 -4.51 -9.57 -36.44
N GLU A 151 -5.20 -10.03 -37.48
CA GLU A 151 -4.72 -9.97 -38.87
C GLU A 151 -4.46 -8.52 -39.33
N LEU A 152 -5.35 -7.59 -38.98
CA LEU A 152 -5.16 -6.16 -39.26
C LEU A 152 -3.91 -5.57 -38.59
N CYS A 153 -3.46 -6.17 -37.49
CA CYS A 153 -2.26 -5.78 -36.76
C CYS A 153 -1.00 -6.53 -37.21
N GLY A 154 -1.06 -7.23 -38.34
CA GLY A 154 0.08 -7.96 -38.93
C GLY A 154 0.28 -9.37 -38.37
N TRP A 155 -0.69 -9.94 -37.66
CA TRP A 155 -0.61 -11.33 -37.23
C TRP A 155 -1.00 -12.26 -38.38
N SER A 156 -0.19 -13.29 -38.61
CA SER A 156 -0.50 -14.38 -39.53
C SER A 156 -0.10 -15.70 -38.89
N ASP A 157 -1.02 -16.65 -38.84
CA ASP A 157 -0.75 -18.04 -38.48
C ASP A 157 -1.60 -18.97 -39.36
N ASN A 158 -0.92 -19.75 -40.19
CA ASN A 158 -1.55 -20.67 -41.15
C ASN A 158 -2.20 -21.89 -40.47
N ASN A 159 -1.99 -22.10 -39.16
CA ASN A 159 -2.53 -23.25 -38.40
C ASN A 159 -3.89 -22.98 -37.74
N LEU A 160 -4.68 -22.04 -38.27
CA LEU A 160 -6.02 -21.74 -37.77
C LEU A 160 -7.10 -22.77 -38.19
N THR A 161 -6.69 -23.92 -38.70
CA THR A 161 -7.56 -25.07 -38.90
C THR A 161 -8.21 -25.46 -37.57
N SER A 162 -9.55 -25.38 -37.52
CA SER A 162 -10.47 -26.04 -36.57
C SER A 162 -10.91 -25.34 -35.26
N VAL A 163 -11.13 -24.02 -35.21
CA VAL A 163 -12.07 -23.48 -34.17
C VAL A 163 -13.49 -24.05 -34.39
N LYS A 164 -13.79 -24.46 -35.64
CA LYS A 164 -15.07 -25.08 -36.02
C LYS A 164 -15.40 -26.36 -35.25
N SER A 165 -14.40 -27.16 -34.88
CA SER A 165 -14.58 -28.44 -34.17
C SER A 165 -14.47 -28.32 -32.65
N THR A 166 -14.34 -27.11 -32.11
CA THR A 166 -14.27 -26.89 -30.66
C THR A 166 -15.68 -26.95 -30.05
N GLU A 167 -15.85 -27.77 -29.01
CA GLU A 167 -17.14 -28.04 -28.37
C GLU A 167 -17.20 -27.61 -26.90
N GLN A 168 -16.08 -27.29 -26.26
CA GLN A 168 -16.03 -26.86 -24.86
C GLN A 168 -15.50 -25.43 -24.74
N VAL A 169 -16.07 -24.65 -23.82
CA VAL A 169 -15.63 -23.27 -23.54
C VAL A 169 -14.13 -23.24 -23.19
N SER A 170 -13.67 -24.17 -22.35
CA SER A 170 -12.26 -24.28 -21.94
C SER A 170 -11.28 -24.39 -23.10
N ASP A 171 -11.66 -25.07 -24.18
CA ASP A 171 -10.81 -25.30 -25.34
C ASP A 171 -10.66 -24.03 -26.17
N PHE A 172 -11.73 -23.23 -26.31
CA PHE A 172 -11.65 -21.92 -26.96
C PHE A 172 -10.65 -21.02 -26.24
N PHE A 173 -10.78 -20.88 -24.92
CA PHE A 173 -9.91 -20.01 -24.14
C PHE A 173 -8.48 -20.52 -24.07
N SER A 174 -8.27 -21.85 -23.99
CA SER A 174 -6.93 -22.44 -24.11
C SER A 174 -6.26 -22.06 -25.42
N ARG A 175 -6.99 -22.08 -26.54
CA ARG A 175 -6.46 -21.69 -27.86
C ARG A 175 -6.21 -20.19 -27.97
N LEU A 176 -7.14 -19.36 -27.49
CA LEU A 176 -6.98 -17.91 -27.47
C LEU A 176 -5.76 -17.49 -26.63
N SER A 177 -5.58 -18.10 -25.46
CA SER A 177 -4.38 -17.90 -24.63
C SER A 177 -3.11 -18.28 -25.38
N GLN A 178 -3.07 -19.44 -26.04
CA GLN A 178 -1.91 -19.85 -26.84
C GLN A 178 -1.57 -18.86 -27.98
N ILE A 179 -2.58 -18.28 -28.64
CA ILE A 179 -2.36 -17.27 -29.69
C ILE A 179 -1.70 -16.03 -29.09
N VAL A 180 -2.27 -15.48 -28.02
CA VAL A 180 -1.75 -14.26 -27.37
C VAL A 180 -0.37 -14.50 -26.76
N ASP A 181 -0.13 -15.67 -26.15
CA ASP A 181 1.17 -16.04 -25.59
C ASP A 181 2.24 -16.16 -26.67
N ARG A 182 1.93 -16.71 -27.85
CA ARG A 182 2.85 -16.77 -28.99
C ARG A 182 3.18 -15.37 -29.52
N ILE A 183 2.17 -14.50 -29.63
CA ILE A 183 2.36 -13.10 -30.02
C ILE A 183 3.29 -12.41 -29.03
N HIS A 184 2.98 -12.51 -27.74
CA HIS A 184 3.78 -11.89 -26.68
C HIS A 184 5.22 -12.43 -26.65
N ALA A 185 5.41 -13.74 -26.77
CA ALA A 185 6.72 -14.38 -26.78
C ALA A 185 7.61 -13.90 -27.93
N LYS A 186 7.04 -13.60 -29.12
CA LYS A 186 7.79 -13.02 -30.23
C LYS A 186 8.39 -11.66 -29.85
N THR A 187 7.62 -10.78 -29.20
CA THR A 187 8.10 -9.47 -28.74
C THR A 187 9.13 -9.59 -27.64
N ILE A 188 8.91 -10.45 -26.65
CA ILE A 188 9.88 -10.67 -25.57
C ILE A 188 11.20 -11.20 -26.13
N ARG A 189 11.14 -12.14 -27.08
CA ARG A 189 12.35 -12.64 -27.78
C ARG A 189 13.06 -11.52 -28.53
N TYR A 190 12.30 -10.65 -29.22
CA TYR A 190 12.85 -9.49 -29.91
C TYR A 190 13.58 -8.56 -28.93
N VAL A 191 12.92 -8.11 -27.86
CA VAL A 191 13.52 -7.22 -26.84
C VAL A 191 14.79 -7.84 -26.24
N LYS A 192 14.77 -9.15 -25.94
CA LYS A 192 15.95 -9.87 -25.43
C LYS A 192 17.06 -10.00 -26.46
N SER A 193 16.76 -10.24 -27.73
CA SER A 193 17.78 -10.35 -28.78
C SER A 193 18.54 -9.05 -29.01
N ARG A 194 17.89 -7.89 -28.81
CA ARG A 194 18.55 -6.57 -28.89
C ARG A 194 19.70 -6.41 -27.91
N SER A 195 19.75 -7.22 -26.83
CA SER A 195 20.88 -7.24 -25.88
C SER A 195 22.22 -7.60 -26.52
N PHE A 196 22.20 -8.31 -27.65
CA PHE A 196 23.38 -8.96 -28.21
C PHE A 196 23.81 -8.34 -29.55
N VAL A 197 23.14 -7.28 -30.00
CA VAL A 197 23.37 -6.69 -31.32
C VAL A 197 23.60 -5.20 -31.17
N SER A 198 24.66 -4.68 -31.79
CA SER A 198 25.01 -3.25 -31.79
C SER A 198 24.20 -2.45 -32.81
N THR A 199 23.59 -3.11 -33.80
CA THR A 199 22.73 -2.52 -34.82
C THR A 199 21.25 -2.77 -34.53
N PRO A 200 20.35 -1.83 -34.90
CA PRO A 200 18.91 -2.00 -34.70
C PRO A 200 18.37 -3.15 -35.56
N LEU A 201 17.79 -4.18 -34.92
CA LEU A 201 17.00 -5.19 -35.62
C LEU A 201 15.57 -4.64 -35.83
N PRO A 202 15.01 -4.65 -37.05
CA PRO A 202 13.61 -4.29 -37.23
C PRO A 202 12.70 -5.33 -36.56
N TYR A 203 11.61 -4.87 -35.94
CA TYR A 203 10.57 -5.76 -35.45
C TYR A 203 9.57 -6.05 -36.57
N GLU A 204 9.36 -7.33 -36.87
CA GLU A 204 8.46 -7.80 -37.94
C GLU A 204 7.23 -8.55 -37.41
N GLY A 205 7.06 -8.57 -36.09
CA GLY A 205 5.89 -9.20 -35.47
C GLY A 205 4.67 -8.29 -35.47
N PRO A 206 3.50 -8.83 -35.06
CA PRO A 206 2.31 -8.01 -34.91
C PRO A 206 2.46 -6.97 -33.80
N LEU A 207 1.71 -5.88 -33.93
CA LEU A 207 1.68 -4.76 -32.98
C LEU A 207 0.23 -4.48 -32.62
N LEU A 208 -0.13 -4.75 -31.37
CA LEU A 208 -1.48 -4.61 -30.83
C LEU A 208 -1.52 -3.37 -29.95
N GLY A 209 -2.49 -2.48 -30.15
CA GLY A 209 -2.69 -1.31 -29.32
C GLY A 209 -4.00 -1.35 -28.53
N PHE A 210 -4.23 -0.27 -27.79
CA PHE A 210 -5.46 -0.14 -27.00
C PHE A 210 -6.69 0.11 -27.88
N GLN A 211 -6.58 1.03 -28.85
CA GLN A 211 -7.70 1.50 -29.67
C GLN A 211 -8.09 0.54 -30.80
N ASP A 212 -7.11 -0.12 -31.39
CA ASP A 212 -7.25 -1.01 -32.54
C ASP A 212 -7.56 -2.46 -32.15
N VAL A 213 -7.15 -2.89 -30.94
CA VAL A 213 -7.31 -4.28 -30.49
C VAL A 213 -8.07 -4.41 -29.18
N LEU A 214 -7.57 -3.86 -28.07
CA LEU A 214 -8.21 -4.09 -26.75
C LEU A 214 -9.66 -3.60 -26.70
N LEU A 215 -9.88 -2.34 -27.06
CA LEU A 215 -11.21 -1.73 -27.01
C LEU A 215 -12.21 -2.42 -27.96
N PRO A 216 -11.89 -2.70 -29.24
CA PRO A 216 -12.76 -3.46 -30.12
C PRO A 216 -13.06 -4.89 -29.64
N ILE A 217 -12.08 -5.59 -29.07
CA ILE A 217 -12.30 -6.95 -28.54
C ILE A 217 -13.28 -6.93 -27.35
N VAL A 218 -13.13 -5.98 -26.43
CA VAL A 218 -14.08 -5.83 -25.30
C VAL A 218 -15.49 -5.56 -25.81
N ARG A 219 -15.64 -4.65 -26.79
CA ARG A 219 -16.93 -4.34 -27.40
C ARG A 219 -17.54 -5.57 -28.09
N ALA A 220 -16.73 -6.36 -28.80
CA ALA A 220 -17.19 -7.58 -29.45
C ALA A 220 -17.68 -8.60 -28.42
N LEU A 221 -16.92 -8.84 -27.34
CA LEU A 221 -17.34 -9.74 -26.27
C LEU A 221 -18.69 -9.33 -25.64
N GLN A 222 -18.92 -8.03 -25.43
CA GLN A 222 -20.19 -7.50 -24.94
C GLN A 222 -21.32 -7.65 -25.96
N LEU A 223 -21.06 -7.31 -27.23
CA LEU A 223 -22.03 -7.40 -28.34
C LEU A 223 -22.53 -8.84 -28.53
N ARG A 224 -21.64 -9.82 -28.41
CA ARG A 224 -21.93 -11.26 -28.51
C ARG A 224 -22.51 -11.85 -27.21
N ARG A 225 -22.78 -11.03 -26.18
CA ARG A 225 -23.30 -11.45 -24.86
C ARG A 225 -22.41 -12.48 -24.13
N LEU A 226 -21.12 -12.51 -24.48
CA LEU A 226 -20.10 -13.31 -23.79
C LEU A 226 -19.65 -12.62 -22.50
N LEU A 227 -19.75 -11.30 -22.45
CA LEU A 227 -19.62 -10.47 -21.25
C LEU A 227 -20.95 -9.76 -20.94
N PRO A 228 -21.19 -9.37 -19.68
CA PRO A 228 -22.33 -8.52 -19.35
C PRO A 228 -22.24 -7.18 -20.10
N ALA A 229 -23.39 -6.57 -20.39
CA ALA A 229 -23.49 -5.21 -20.96
C ALA A 229 -23.16 -4.14 -19.90
N ARG A 230 -21.99 -4.26 -19.31
CA ARG A 230 -21.43 -3.43 -18.23
C ARG A 230 -19.95 -3.15 -18.53
N PRO A 231 -19.38 -2.05 -18.02
CA PRO A 231 -17.98 -1.74 -18.23
C PRO A 231 -17.04 -2.86 -17.75
N VAL A 232 -15.95 -3.05 -18.49
CA VAL A 232 -14.83 -3.89 -18.10
C VAL A 232 -13.85 -3.06 -17.27
N PHE A 233 -13.54 -3.53 -16.08
CA PHE A 233 -12.56 -2.92 -15.20
C PHE A 233 -11.23 -3.66 -15.37
N VAL A 234 -10.23 -2.98 -15.91
CA VAL A 234 -8.84 -3.48 -15.95
C VAL A 234 -8.17 -3.09 -14.64
N LEU A 235 -7.96 -4.08 -13.78
CA LEU A 235 -7.45 -3.94 -12.43
C LEU A 235 -5.93 -4.13 -12.45
N LEU A 236 -5.20 -3.03 -12.62
CA LEU A 236 -3.74 -3.01 -12.74
C LEU A 236 -3.11 -2.83 -11.36
N ASP A 237 -2.52 -3.91 -10.83
CA ASP A 237 -1.84 -3.90 -9.55
C ASP A 237 -0.35 -3.62 -9.70
N ASP A 238 0.25 -2.97 -8.70
CA ASP A 238 1.69 -2.70 -8.64
C ASP A 238 2.26 -1.93 -9.87
N ALA A 239 1.52 -0.93 -10.36
CA ALA A 239 1.85 -0.21 -11.60
C ALA A 239 3.18 0.59 -11.54
N ASP A 240 3.73 0.86 -10.35
CA ASP A 240 5.06 1.48 -10.22
C ASP A 240 6.19 0.63 -10.81
N ASN A 241 5.96 -0.66 -11.04
CA ASN A 241 6.92 -1.58 -11.64
C ASN A 241 7.04 -1.42 -13.16
N LEU A 242 6.16 -0.66 -13.81
CA LEU A 242 6.29 -0.29 -15.23
C LEU A 242 7.46 0.66 -15.45
N THR A 243 8.16 0.59 -16.57
CA THR A 243 9.18 1.59 -16.93
C THR A 243 8.55 2.99 -17.13
N GLU A 244 9.35 4.06 -17.25
CA GLU A 244 8.80 5.41 -17.43
C GLU A 244 8.02 5.52 -18.74
N GLN A 245 8.55 4.95 -19.83
CA GLN A 245 7.87 4.89 -21.11
C GLN A 245 6.57 4.07 -21.07
N GLN A 246 6.57 2.90 -20.43
CA GLN A 246 5.35 2.12 -20.23
C GLN A 246 4.31 2.86 -19.40
N THR A 247 4.76 3.62 -18.38
CA THR A 247 3.90 4.49 -17.57
C THR A 247 3.25 5.58 -18.44
N LYS A 248 4.02 6.19 -19.34
CA LYS A 248 3.49 7.17 -20.30
C LYS A 248 2.45 6.57 -21.24
N VAL A 249 2.65 5.34 -21.71
CA VAL A 249 1.64 4.61 -22.50
C VAL A 249 0.37 4.37 -21.70
N LEU A 250 0.49 3.90 -20.45
CA LEU A 250 -0.67 3.69 -19.57
C LEU A 250 -1.45 5.00 -19.35
N ASN A 251 -0.75 6.12 -19.16
CA ASN A 251 -1.38 7.45 -19.04
C ASN A 251 -2.07 7.86 -20.35
N THR A 252 -1.52 7.51 -21.51
CA THR A 252 -2.22 7.71 -22.79
C THR A 252 -3.55 6.96 -22.83
N TRP A 253 -3.61 5.73 -22.29
CA TRP A 253 -4.88 4.99 -22.20
C TRP A 253 -5.89 5.68 -21.28
N VAL A 254 -5.44 6.24 -20.16
CA VAL A 254 -6.27 7.05 -19.25
C VAL A 254 -6.85 8.28 -19.99
N SER A 255 -6.06 8.91 -20.86
CA SER A 255 -6.49 10.09 -21.63
C SER A 255 -7.57 9.81 -22.69
N TYR A 256 -7.75 8.55 -23.10
CA TYR A 256 -8.68 8.19 -24.18
C TYR A 256 -10.16 8.25 -23.78
N ARG A 257 -10.49 8.44 -22.49
CA ARG A 257 -11.87 8.61 -21.98
C ARG A 257 -12.84 7.53 -22.47
N SER A 258 -12.37 6.28 -22.55
CA SER A 258 -13.16 5.11 -22.97
C SER A 258 -13.95 4.48 -21.83
N THR A 259 -14.32 5.28 -20.81
CA THR A 259 -14.79 4.82 -19.49
C THR A 259 -16.15 4.14 -19.50
N ASP A 260 -16.94 4.34 -20.57
CA ASP A 260 -18.20 3.65 -20.83
C ASP A 260 -18.00 2.17 -21.18
N VAL A 261 -16.83 1.80 -21.70
CA VAL A 261 -16.46 0.43 -22.07
C VAL A 261 -15.38 -0.13 -21.14
N ILE A 262 -14.29 0.61 -20.95
CA ILE A 262 -13.12 0.20 -20.17
C ILE A 262 -12.81 1.24 -19.10
N SER A 263 -12.83 0.82 -17.83
CA SER A 263 -12.30 1.61 -16.73
C SER A 263 -10.98 1.02 -16.23
N LEU A 264 -9.99 1.87 -16.00
CA LEU A 264 -8.67 1.46 -15.50
C LEU A 264 -8.63 1.69 -14.00
N LYS A 265 -8.38 0.65 -13.20
CA LYS A 265 -8.16 0.75 -11.75
C LYS A 265 -6.69 0.48 -11.49
N ILE A 266 -5.91 1.53 -11.31
CA ILE A 266 -4.45 1.50 -11.31
C ILE A 266 -3.95 1.67 -9.88
N SER A 267 -3.34 0.65 -9.29
CA SER A 267 -2.79 0.77 -7.95
C SER A 267 -1.30 1.05 -7.94
N THR A 268 -0.86 1.88 -6.99
CA THR A 268 0.54 2.29 -6.85
C THR A 268 1.03 2.30 -5.40
N GLN A 269 2.34 2.22 -5.22
CA GLN A 269 3.08 2.26 -3.96
C GLN A 269 3.72 3.63 -3.69
N LEU A 270 3.08 4.70 -4.16
CA LEU A 270 3.54 6.09 -4.02
C LEU A 270 4.85 6.40 -4.76
N SER A 271 5.14 5.63 -5.80
CA SER A 271 6.35 5.75 -6.63
C SER A 271 6.00 5.74 -8.13
N TYR A 272 4.82 6.27 -8.47
CA TYR A 272 4.37 6.35 -9.86
C TYR A 272 5.28 7.30 -10.64
N LYS A 273 5.82 6.83 -11.77
CA LYS A 273 6.99 7.46 -12.39
C LYS A 273 6.70 8.83 -13.00
N THR A 274 5.52 9.00 -13.60
CA THR A 274 5.15 10.25 -14.28
C THR A 274 3.65 10.30 -14.56
N MET A 275 3.11 11.51 -14.68
CA MET A 275 1.74 11.78 -15.14
C MET A 275 1.68 12.20 -16.62
N LEU A 276 2.81 12.15 -17.32
CA LEU A 276 2.86 12.45 -18.75
C LEU A 276 2.32 11.28 -19.58
N THR A 277 1.64 11.59 -20.67
CA THR A 277 1.27 10.66 -21.75
C THR A 277 2.44 10.46 -22.72
N SER A 278 2.32 9.50 -23.63
CA SER A 278 3.28 9.31 -24.74
C SER A 278 3.37 10.55 -25.66
N GLY A 279 2.31 11.35 -25.73
CA GLY A 279 2.30 12.63 -26.46
C GLY A 279 2.85 13.83 -25.69
N GLY A 280 3.25 13.65 -24.42
CA GLY A 280 3.79 14.72 -23.58
C GLY A 280 2.75 15.58 -22.84
N THR A 281 1.45 15.29 -22.98
CA THR A 281 0.38 15.92 -22.20
C THR A 281 0.30 15.31 -20.80
N VAL A 282 -0.01 16.10 -19.77
CA VAL A 282 -0.24 15.63 -18.40
C VAL A 282 -1.70 15.17 -18.25
N ILE A 283 -1.93 13.97 -17.68
CA ILE A 283 -3.28 13.56 -17.27
C ILE A 283 -3.67 14.25 -15.96
N GLU A 284 -4.91 14.71 -15.84
CA GLU A 284 -5.35 15.55 -14.70
C GLU A 284 -6.56 14.97 -13.96
N ALA A 285 -6.50 14.99 -12.63
CA ALA A 285 -7.66 14.73 -11.78
C ALA A 285 -8.46 16.04 -11.57
N PRO A 286 -9.82 16.01 -11.51
CA PRO A 286 -10.68 14.83 -11.60
C PRO A 286 -11.14 14.49 -13.04
N HIS A 287 -10.63 15.19 -14.06
CA HIS A 287 -11.17 15.14 -15.42
C HIS A 287 -10.86 13.83 -16.16
N ASP A 288 -9.63 13.34 -16.05
CA ASP A 288 -9.19 12.11 -16.72
C ASP A 288 -9.24 10.89 -15.78
N PHE A 289 -9.03 11.09 -14.48
CA PHE A 289 -9.11 10.05 -13.45
C PHE A 289 -9.47 10.63 -12.07
N SER A 290 -9.81 9.78 -11.12
CA SER A 290 -9.93 10.14 -9.69
C SER A 290 -8.94 9.34 -8.82
N GLU A 291 -8.67 9.82 -7.60
CA GLU A 291 -7.69 9.22 -6.70
C GLU A 291 -8.34 8.70 -5.42
N ILE A 292 -7.87 7.54 -4.97
CA ILE A 292 -8.25 6.91 -3.70
C ILE A 292 -6.97 6.60 -2.92
N TYR A 293 -6.90 7.06 -1.68
CA TYR A 293 -5.73 6.88 -0.81
C TYR A 293 -6.02 5.84 0.28
N PHE A 294 -5.37 4.67 0.19
CA PHE A 294 -5.52 3.53 1.10
C PHE A 294 -4.58 3.58 2.32
N THR A 295 -3.95 4.72 2.59
CA THR A 295 -3.10 4.89 3.77
C THR A 295 -3.56 6.08 4.60
N SER A 296 -4.02 5.76 5.80
CA SER A 296 -4.29 6.71 6.86
C SER A 296 -3.02 6.86 7.70
N VAL A 297 -2.39 8.03 7.65
CA VAL A 297 -1.32 8.37 8.59
C VAL A 297 -1.91 8.70 9.98
N ARG A 298 -3.23 8.98 10.05
CA ARG A 298 -3.97 9.31 11.28
C ARG A 298 -4.71 8.09 11.81
N THR A 299 -3.93 7.13 12.29
CA THR A 299 -4.40 5.86 12.85
C THR A 299 -5.42 5.96 13.99
N GLY A 300 -5.58 7.12 14.64
CA GLY A 300 -6.58 7.36 15.69
C GLY A 300 -7.82 8.14 15.26
N SER A 301 -7.91 8.54 14.00
CA SER A 301 -9.03 9.34 13.52
C SER A 301 -10.27 8.47 13.34
N VAL A 302 -11.33 8.71 14.13
CA VAL A 302 -12.63 8.05 13.97
C VAL A 302 -13.17 8.27 12.54
N ARG A 303 -12.89 9.44 11.96
CA ARG A 303 -13.24 9.78 10.58
C ARG A 303 -12.57 8.88 9.54
N GLU A 304 -11.37 8.37 9.85
CA GLU A 304 -10.61 7.50 8.93
C GLU A 304 -10.93 6.02 9.16
N GLY A 305 -11.66 5.65 10.21
CA GLY A 305 -12.20 4.31 10.42
C GLY A 305 -11.17 3.18 10.61
N TYR A 306 -9.87 3.47 10.56
CA TYR A 306 -8.81 2.47 10.56
C TYR A 306 -8.82 1.53 11.79
N PRO A 307 -8.98 2.00 13.04
CA PRO A 307 -9.08 1.10 14.20
C PRO A 307 -10.25 0.12 14.10
N ASN A 308 -11.41 0.59 13.63
CA ASN A 308 -12.59 -0.25 13.46
C ASN A 308 -12.38 -1.29 12.35
N LEU A 309 -11.75 -0.88 11.25
CA LEU A 309 -11.36 -1.78 10.17
C LEU A 309 -10.43 -2.90 10.68
N VAL A 310 -9.36 -2.56 11.41
CA VAL A 310 -8.44 -3.56 11.97
C VAL A 310 -9.18 -4.49 12.93
N ALA A 311 -10.07 -3.94 13.78
CA ALA A 311 -10.87 -4.74 14.71
C ALA A 311 -11.76 -5.74 13.97
N ASN A 312 -12.44 -5.29 12.90
CA ASN A 312 -13.27 -6.15 12.06
C ASN A 312 -12.45 -7.27 11.39
N ILE A 313 -11.28 -6.95 10.85
CA ILE A 313 -10.37 -7.94 10.23
C ILE A 313 -9.92 -8.98 11.27
N VAL A 314 -9.52 -8.54 12.47
CA VAL A 314 -9.10 -9.44 13.55
C VAL A 314 -10.26 -10.32 14.01
N ASN A 315 -11.43 -9.72 14.26
CA ASN A 315 -12.61 -10.45 14.72
C ASN A 315 -13.03 -11.53 13.70
N LEU A 316 -13.05 -11.19 12.40
CA LEU A 316 -13.36 -12.14 11.33
C LEU A 316 -12.39 -13.33 11.32
N ARG A 317 -11.09 -13.05 11.45
CA ARG A 317 -10.04 -14.08 11.51
C ARG A 317 -10.13 -14.97 12.76
N LEU A 318 -10.40 -14.39 13.93
CA LEU A 318 -10.61 -15.13 15.17
C LEU A 318 -11.86 -16.01 15.11
N GLN A 319 -12.96 -15.51 14.53
CA GLN A 319 -14.17 -16.29 14.31
C GLN A 319 -13.92 -17.49 13.40
N LYS A 320 -13.20 -17.29 12.28
CA LYS A 320 -12.80 -18.36 11.35
C LYS A 320 -11.89 -19.40 12.02
N TYR A 321 -11.04 -18.96 12.94
CA TYR A 321 -10.21 -19.85 13.77
C TYR A 321 -11.02 -20.64 14.81
N GLY A 322 -12.29 -20.30 15.06
CA GLY A 322 -13.13 -20.98 16.05
C GLY A 322 -13.03 -20.40 17.46
N LEU A 323 -12.71 -19.10 17.56
CA LEU A 323 -12.78 -18.30 18.79
C LEU A 323 -13.99 -17.36 18.73
N LYS A 324 -15.19 -17.95 18.64
CA LYS A 324 -16.44 -17.18 18.61
C LYS A 324 -16.65 -16.45 19.95
N GLY A 325 -17.02 -15.17 19.89
CA GLY A 325 -17.30 -14.34 21.07
C GLY A 325 -16.09 -13.64 21.69
N ILE A 326 -14.87 -13.93 21.24
CA ILE A 326 -13.66 -13.21 21.67
C ILE A 326 -13.43 -12.06 20.69
N THR A 327 -13.39 -10.83 21.21
CA THR A 327 -13.09 -9.65 20.40
C THR A 327 -11.59 -9.42 20.26
N ALA A 328 -11.19 -8.59 19.30
CA ALA A 328 -9.81 -8.15 19.13
C ALA A 328 -9.21 -7.56 20.42
N ARG A 329 -10.01 -6.82 21.20
CA ARG A 329 -9.58 -6.19 22.47
C ARG A 329 -9.39 -7.22 23.58
N ASP A 330 -10.23 -8.27 23.60
CA ASP A 330 -10.09 -9.37 24.56
C ASP A 330 -8.88 -10.25 24.23
N PHE A 331 -8.63 -10.44 22.93
CA PHE A 331 -7.52 -11.25 22.43
C PHE A 331 -6.17 -10.58 22.68
N PHE A 332 -6.03 -9.28 22.41
CA PHE A 332 -4.80 -8.52 22.68
C PHE A 332 -4.92 -7.75 24.00
N LYS A 333 -4.56 -8.43 25.10
CA LYS A 333 -4.71 -7.88 26.45
C LYS A 333 -3.83 -6.66 26.70
N VAL A 334 -4.36 -5.70 27.45
CA VAL A 334 -3.62 -4.55 28.00
C VAL A 334 -2.83 -4.96 29.23
N ASP A 335 -1.84 -4.15 29.61
CA ASP A 335 -1.22 -4.24 30.93
C ASP A 335 -2.08 -3.47 31.96
N GLU A 336 -2.86 -4.18 32.76
CA GLU A 336 -3.83 -3.57 33.68
C GLU A 336 -3.19 -2.66 34.72
N ALA A 337 -2.01 -3.02 35.23
CA ALA A 337 -1.30 -2.20 36.21
C ALA A 337 -0.88 -0.86 35.60
N GLN A 338 -0.34 -0.89 34.39
CA GLN A 338 0.01 0.32 33.63
C GLN A 338 -1.23 1.17 33.31
N GLU A 339 -2.31 0.56 32.81
CA GLU A 339 -3.52 1.30 32.46
C GLU A 339 -4.20 1.93 33.68
N ASN A 340 -4.16 1.26 34.84
CA ASN A 340 -4.66 1.82 36.10
C ASN A 340 -3.80 3.01 36.59
N ALA A 341 -2.47 2.92 36.46
CA ALA A 341 -1.58 4.04 36.78
C ALA A 341 -1.81 5.26 35.86
N ILE A 342 -2.03 5.03 34.56
CA ILE A 342 -2.37 6.09 33.61
C ILE A 342 -3.72 6.73 33.95
N LYS A 343 -4.72 5.94 34.34
CA LYS A 343 -6.01 6.45 34.81
C LYS A 343 -5.87 7.32 36.07
N ALA A 344 -5.03 6.92 37.03
CA ALA A 344 -4.77 7.72 38.22
C ALA A 344 -4.21 9.10 37.85
N ILE A 345 -3.22 9.15 36.95
CA ILE A 345 -2.66 10.41 36.43
C ILE A 345 -3.73 11.23 35.69
N ALA A 346 -4.62 10.59 34.93
CA ALA A 346 -5.72 11.27 34.27
C ALA A 346 -6.66 11.97 35.27
N GLU A 347 -6.96 11.34 36.41
CA GLU A 347 -7.76 11.95 37.48
C GLU A 347 -7.01 13.06 38.23
N GLU A 348 -5.68 12.92 38.43
CA GLU A 348 -4.83 14.02 38.95
C GLU A 348 -4.93 15.26 38.05
N ILE A 349 -4.81 15.09 36.73
CA ILE A 349 -4.88 16.18 35.75
C ILE A 349 -6.25 16.87 35.78
N LYS A 350 -7.35 16.08 35.81
CA LYS A 350 -8.71 16.63 35.89
C LYS A 350 -8.92 17.43 37.18
N SER A 351 -8.42 16.93 38.30
CA SER A 351 -8.55 17.59 39.61
C SER A 351 -7.79 18.92 39.64
N ALA A 352 -6.54 18.94 39.17
CA ALA A 352 -5.72 20.15 39.10
C ALA A 352 -6.30 21.21 38.13
N TRP A 353 -7.03 20.79 37.10
CA TRP A 353 -7.73 21.70 36.18
C TRP A 353 -8.88 22.45 36.89
N HIS A 354 -9.62 21.78 37.77
CA HIS A 354 -10.69 22.41 38.55
C HIS A 354 -10.17 23.46 39.56
N GLU A 355 -8.93 23.31 40.01
CA GLU A 355 -8.26 24.25 40.92
C GLU A 355 -7.66 25.47 40.19
N LYS A 356 -7.35 25.34 38.89
CA LYS A 356 -6.78 26.41 38.05
C LYS A 356 -7.84 26.98 37.11
N SER A 357 -8.52 28.04 37.56
CA SER A 357 -9.38 28.87 36.70
C SER A 357 -8.58 29.51 35.55
N GLY A 358 -8.47 28.83 34.40
CA GLY A 358 -7.79 29.41 33.23
C GLY A 358 -7.27 28.48 32.13
N GLY A 359 -7.62 27.18 32.10
CA GLY A 359 -7.21 26.27 31.02
C GLY A 359 -8.09 26.39 29.76
N GLY A 360 -7.48 26.51 28.57
CA GLY A 360 -8.21 26.66 27.30
C GLY A 360 -8.90 25.41 26.75
N TYR A 361 -8.61 24.21 27.27
CA TYR A 361 -9.24 22.93 26.87
C TYR A 361 -10.07 22.33 28.02
N ARG A 362 -11.01 21.43 27.69
CA ARG A 362 -11.82 20.71 28.69
C ARG A 362 -10.95 19.73 29.49
N PRO A 363 -11.23 19.52 30.80
CA PRO A 363 -10.41 18.67 31.67
C PRO A 363 -10.27 17.22 31.14
N GLY A 364 -11.30 16.69 30.47
CA GLY A 364 -11.23 15.38 29.83
C GLY A 364 -10.29 15.31 28.63
N ASP A 365 -10.18 16.39 27.84
CA ASP A 365 -9.30 16.46 26.68
C ASP A 365 -7.83 16.53 27.11
N ASP A 366 -7.55 17.33 28.14
CA ASP A 366 -6.20 17.43 28.73
C ASP A 366 -5.77 16.10 29.34
N ALA A 367 -6.66 15.44 30.09
CA ALA A 367 -6.39 14.11 30.63
C ALA A 367 -6.10 13.08 29.53
N TYR A 368 -6.90 13.05 28.46
CA TYR A 368 -6.67 12.15 27.32
C TYR A 368 -5.32 12.40 26.64
N ARG A 369 -4.94 13.67 26.46
CA ARG A 369 -3.70 14.08 25.77
C ARG A 369 -2.45 13.87 26.62
N GLN A 370 -2.53 14.10 27.92
CA GLN A 370 -1.36 14.23 28.79
C GLN A 370 -1.10 13.02 29.70
N ALA A 371 -2.12 12.26 30.11
CA ALA A 371 -1.93 11.24 31.14
C ALA A 371 -0.91 10.15 30.79
N ARG A 372 -0.97 9.61 29.56
CA ARG A 372 -0.03 8.56 29.10
C ARG A 372 1.38 9.10 28.81
N PRO A 373 1.56 10.25 28.11
CA PRO A 373 2.89 10.89 28.02
C PRO A 373 3.50 11.19 29.39
N GLU A 374 2.69 11.69 30.32
CA GLU A 374 3.13 11.97 31.69
C GLU A 374 3.53 10.69 32.43
N TYR A 375 2.78 9.58 32.28
CA TYR A 375 3.19 8.28 32.80
C TYR A 375 4.56 7.84 32.25
N ILE A 376 4.76 7.90 30.94
CA ILE A 376 6.04 7.54 30.29
C ILE A 376 7.18 8.41 30.80
N ARG A 377 6.94 9.71 30.97
CA ARG A 377 7.92 10.66 31.52
C ARG A 377 8.28 10.32 32.97
N ARG A 378 7.29 10.05 33.83
CA ARG A 378 7.50 9.67 35.24
C ARG A 378 8.35 8.39 35.36
N LEU A 379 8.20 7.43 34.45
CA LEU A 379 9.03 6.22 34.40
C LEU A 379 10.53 6.51 34.11
N GLY A 380 10.83 7.54 33.32
CA GLY A 380 12.21 7.97 33.01
C GLY A 380 12.87 8.83 34.10
N GLY A 381 12.07 9.33 35.04
CA GLY A 381 12.46 10.22 36.13
C GLY A 381 12.92 9.48 37.40
N GLN A 382 12.35 9.83 38.56
CA GLN A 382 12.82 9.37 39.87
C GLN A 382 12.72 7.84 40.10
N SER A 383 11.94 7.11 39.30
CA SER A 383 11.77 5.65 39.44
C SER A 383 12.75 4.82 38.60
N LYS A 384 14.05 5.14 38.63
CA LYS A 384 15.10 4.49 37.79
C LYS A 384 15.29 2.98 37.98
N GLN A 385 14.49 2.29 38.79
CA GLN A 385 14.79 0.93 39.24
C GLN A 385 13.75 -0.17 38.97
N SER A 386 12.58 0.03 38.33
CA SER A 386 11.70 -1.16 38.11
C SER A 386 10.70 -1.22 36.96
N ALA A 387 10.29 -0.12 36.30
CA ALA A 387 9.19 -0.19 35.33
C ALA A 387 9.53 0.40 33.95
N THR A 388 9.45 -0.43 32.92
CA THR A 388 9.53 -0.01 31.50
C THR A 388 8.11 0.09 30.94
N TYR A 389 7.81 1.16 30.21
CA TYR A 389 6.51 1.29 29.53
C TYR A 389 6.24 0.09 28.61
N ARG A 390 5.09 -0.56 28.72
CA ARG A 390 4.72 -1.72 27.89
C ARG A 390 3.87 -1.31 26.69
N TYR A 391 4.33 -1.70 25.51
CA TYR A 391 3.61 -1.57 24.24
C TYR A 391 2.69 -2.77 24.04
N ALA A 392 1.54 -2.73 24.69
CA ALA A 392 0.56 -3.82 24.69
C ALA A 392 -0.89 -3.29 24.66
N GLY A 393 -1.80 -4.15 24.22
CA GLY A 393 -3.21 -3.83 24.02
C GLY A 393 -3.52 -3.52 22.57
N PHE A 394 -4.70 -3.94 22.13
CA PHE A 394 -5.17 -3.77 20.76
C PHE A 394 -4.97 -2.36 20.20
N GLU A 395 -5.37 -1.31 20.95
CA GLU A 395 -5.26 0.09 20.49
C GLU A 395 -3.82 0.51 20.22
N GLN A 396 -2.87 0.13 21.09
CA GLN A 396 -1.46 0.44 20.86
C GLN A 396 -0.94 -0.25 19.60
N LEU A 397 -1.30 -1.53 19.39
CA LEU A 397 -0.89 -2.29 18.20
C LEU A 397 -1.45 -1.69 16.91
N VAL A 398 -2.70 -1.22 16.92
CA VAL A 398 -3.31 -0.49 15.79
C VAL A 398 -2.55 0.79 15.49
N HIS A 399 -2.14 1.55 16.50
CA HIS A 399 -1.36 2.75 16.25
C HIS A 399 0.05 2.44 15.72
N ILE A 400 0.71 1.44 16.30
CA ILE A 400 2.07 1.02 15.91
C ILE A 400 2.11 0.51 14.47
N SER A 401 1.02 -0.05 13.94
CA SER A 401 0.95 -0.49 12.54
C SER A 401 0.99 0.66 11.52
N SER A 402 0.96 1.92 11.97
CA SER A 402 1.07 3.11 11.12
C SER A 402 0.06 3.14 9.95
N GLY A 403 -1.14 2.59 10.15
CA GLY A 403 -2.19 2.62 9.11
C GLY A 403 -2.04 1.52 8.06
N ILE A 404 -1.10 0.59 8.24
CA ILE A 404 -0.80 -0.48 7.29
C ILE A 404 -1.17 -1.83 7.93
N ILE A 405 -2.25 -2.43 7.43
CA ILE A 405 -2.81 -3.68 7.99
C ILE A 405 -1.79 -4.83 8.02
N ARG A 406 -0.90 -4.93 7.02
CA ARG A 406 0.16 -5.95 7.00
C ARG A 406 1.08 -5.85 8.23
N PHE A 407 1.44 -4.64 8.66
CA PHE A 407 2.29 -4.46 9.85
C PHE A 407 1.60 -4.92 11.13
N PHE A 408 0.27 -4.76 11.22
CA PHE A 408 -0.50 -5.35 12.32
C PHE A 408 -0.50 -6.89 12.23
N LEU A 409 -0.89 -7.45 11.09
CA LEU A 409 -1.08 -8.90 10.92
C LEU A 409 0.21 -9.69 11.06
N ASP A 410 1.31 -9.24 10.46
CA ASP A 410 2.62 -9.91 10.57
C ASP A 410 3.11 -9.93 12.03
N THR A 411 2.88 -8.84 12.75
CA THR A 411 3.20 -8.73 14.18
C THR A 411 2.32 -9.67 15.01
N ALA A 412 1.01 -9.64 14.78
CA ALA A 412 0.05 -10.51 15.44
C ALA A 412 0.38 -12.00 15.20
N ALA A 413 0.78 -12.37 13.98
CA ALA A 413 1.18 -13.73 13.64
C ALA A 413 2.41 -14.19 14.43
N ARG A 414 3.40 -13.32 14.59
CA ARG A 414 4.61 -13.61 15.38
C ARG A 414 4.29 -13.72 16.87
N MET A 415 3.51 -12.79 17.41
CA MET A 415 3.04 -12.85 18.80
C MET A 415 2.24 -14.14 19.08
N PHE A 416 1.37 -14.54 18.15
CA PHE A 416 0.61 -15.79 18.25
C PHE A 416 1.53 -17.02 18.28
N ALA A 417 2.56 -17.05 17.43
CA ALA A 417 3.53 -18.15 17.41
C ALA A 417 4.32 -18.24 18.73
N GLU A 418 4.72 -17.10 19.31
CA GLU A 418 5.42 -17.08 20.60
C GLU A 418 4.49 -17.49 21.77
N GLU A 419 3.23 -17.04 21.77
CA GLU A 419 2.24 -17.47 22.76
C GLU A 419 1.93 -18.97 22.62
N LEU A 420 1.94 -19.52 21.39
CA LEU A 420 1.76 -20.97 21.15
C LEU A 420 2.90 -21.79 21.74
N LYS A 421 4.14 -21.33 21.54
CA LYS A 421 5.33 -21.96 22.13
C LYS A 421 5.26 -21.94 23.65
N LYS A 422 4.91 -20.79 24.23
CA LYS A 422 4.78 -20.61 25.68
C LYS A 422 3.69 -21.51 26.27
N ASN A 423 2.56 -21.65 25.59
CA ASN A 423 1.43 -22.49 26.02
C ASN A 423 1.57 -23.96 25.59
N GLN A 424 2.76 -24.41 25.18
CA GLN A 424 3.05 -25.80 24.78
C GLN A 424 2.09 -26.35 23.71
N GLY A 425 1.69 -25.50 22.76
CA GLY A 425 0.78 -25.89 21.68
C GLY A 425 -0.71 -25.91 22.04
N GLN A 426 -1.09 -25.50 23.26
CA GLN A 426 -2.50 -25.38 23.64
C GLN A 426 -3.21 -24.24 22.90
N LYS A 427 -4.54 -24.35 22.80
CA LYS A 427 -5.39 -23.36 22.13
C LYS A 427 -5.22 -21.98 22.77
N ILE A 428 -4.85 -20.99 21.95
CA ILE A 428 -4.65 -19.61 22.39
C ILE A 428 -5.98 -18.88 22.37
N VAL A 429 -6.36 -18.30 23.52
CA VAL A 429 -7.56 -17.44 23.65
C VAL A 429 -7.21 -15.96 23.84
N SER A 430 -5.96 -15.65 24.13
CA SER A 430 -5.44 -14.28 24.24
C SER A 430 -3.91 -14.28 24.17
N ILE A 431 -3.33 -13.14 23.79
CA ILE A 431 -1.89 -12.88 23.80
C ILE A 431 -1.57 -11.98 25.00
N SER A 432 -0.58 -12.39 25.79
CA SER A 432 -0.17 -11.69 27.01
C SER A 432 0.55 -10.36 26.72
N PRO A 433 0.42 -9.32 27.58
CA PRO A 433 1.09 -8.04 27.40
C PRO A 433 2.62 -8.13 27.29
N VAL A 434 3.22 -9.12 27.96
CA VAL A 434 4.66 -9.39 27.95
C VAL A 434 5.13 -9.83 26.57
N ILE A 435 4.41 -10.76 25.93
CA ILE A 435 4.75 -11.21 24.56
C ILE A 435 4.53 -10.09 23.55
N GLN A 436 3.45 -9.31 23.72
CA GLN A 436 3.19 -8.16 22.85
C GLN A 436 4.34 -7.15 22.90
N ASP A 437 4.74 -6.70 24.09
CA ASP A 437 5.82 -5.71 24.26
C ASP A 437 7.17 -6.24 23.73
N ALA A 438 7.51 -7.50 24.03
CA ALA A 438 8.75 -8.11 23.57
C ALA A 438 8.83 -8.16 22.04
N GLU A 439 7.76 -8.58 21.36
CA GLU A 439 7.73 -8.65 19.91
C GLU A 439 7.77 -7.27 19.26
N ILE A 440 7.03 -6.29 19.79
CA ILE A 440 7.04 -4.91 19.30
C ILE A 440 8.42 -4.27 19.42
N ARG A 441 9.11 -4.47 20.55
CA ARG A 441 10.48 -3.96 20.75
C ARG A 441 11.46 -4.61 19.79
N ARG A 442 11.36 -5.94 19.62
CA ARG A 442 12.19 -6.68 18.67
C ARG A 442 12.06 -6.11 17.26
N GLN A 443 10.83 -5.94 16.77
CA GLN A 443 10.61 -5.38 15.43
C GLN A 443 11.07 -3.92 15.29
N SER A 444 10.89 -3.10 16.33
CA SER A 444 11.38 -1.72 16.33
C SER A 444 12.92 -1.68 16.24
N ASN A 445 13.60 -2.58 16.94
CA ASN A 445 15.06 -2.69 16.89
C ASN A 445 15.56 -3.22 15.54
N ASP A 446 14.91 -4.27 15.01
CA ASP A 446 15.22 -4.83 13.68
C ASP A 446 15.12 -3.73 12.60
N LEU A 447 14.11 -2.86 12.70
CA LEU A 447 13.91 -1.74 11.77
C LEU A 447 15.01 -0.67 11.86
N LEU A 448 15.52 -0.34 13.05
CA LEU A 448 16.58 0.66 13.22
C LEU A 448 18.00 0.13 12.98
N LEU A 449 18.23 -1.16 13.21
CA LEU A 449 19.57 -1.72 13.17
C LEU A 449 19.74 -2.58 11.92
N THR A 450 19.03 -3.69 11.85
CA THR A 450 19.21 -4.70 10.81
C THR A 450 18.82 -4.19 9.42
N THR A 451 17.70 -3.44 9.29
CA THR A 451 17.28 -2.91 7.98
C THR A 451 18.27 -1.90 7.43
N PHE A 452 18.87 -1.04 8.26
CA PHE A 452 19.90 -0.11 7.82
C PHE A 452 21.20 -0.81 7.40
N GLU A 453 21.61 -1.87 8.11
CA GLU A 453 22.76 -2.69 7.72
C GLU A 453 22.54 -3.37 6.37
N GLN A 454 21.34 -3.89 6.12
CA GLN A 454 20.95 -4.48 4.84
C GLN A 454 21.02 -3.44 3.71
N LEU A 455 20.44 -2.25 3.90
CA LEU A 455 20.47 -1.17 2.93
C LEU A 455 21.91 -0.72 2.61
N GLN A 456 22.78 -0.61 3.61
CA GLN A 456 24.19 -0.29 3.38
C GLN A 456 24.89 -1.37 2.55
N ASN A 457 24.59 -2.65 2.80
CA ASN A 457 25.18 -3.76 2.05
C ASN A 457 24.66 -3.86 0.61
N GLU A 458 23.38 -3.56 0.37
CA GLU A 458 22.80 -3.50 -0.97
C GLU A 458 23.41 -2.36 -1.78
N VAL A 459 23.55 -1.18 -1.18
CA VAL A 459 24.17 -0.02 -1.83
C VAL A 459 25.62 -0.29 -2.21
N LYS A 460 26.41 -0.94 -1.33
CA LYS A 460 27.79 -1.36 -1.64
C LYS A 460 27.88 -2.30 -2.85
N LYS A 461 26.85 -3.10 -3.11
CA LYS A 461 26.82 -4.07 -4.20
C LYS A 461 26.32 -3.49 -5.52
N ASN A 462 25.31 -2.62 -5.46
CA ASN A 462 24.55 -2.22 -6.64
C ASN A 462 24.78 -0.76 -7.08
N GLY A 463 25.46 0.07 -6.28
CA GLY A 463 25.86 1.44 -6.67
C GLY A 463 24.71 2.44 -6.87
N LEU A 464 23.48 2.10 -6.49
CA LEU A 464 22.27 2.91 -6.72
C LEU A 464 22.25 4.26 -5.97
N PHE A 465 22.95 4.36 -4.84
CA PHE A 465 23.10 5.56 -3.99
C PHE A 465 24.47 5.53 -3.30
N ALA A 466 24.91 6.61 -2.63
CA ALA A 466 26.17 6.59 -1.89
C ALA A 466 26.00 5.95 -0.49
N VAL A 467 26.99 5.18 -0.01
CA VAL A 467 27.00 4.63 1.36
C VAL A 467 26.86 5.74 2.42
N SER A 468 27.33 6.94 2.12
CA SER A 468 27.15 8.14 2.94
C SER A 468 25.68 8.53 3.10
N GLU A 469 24.85 8.41 2.06
CA GLU A 469 23.43 8.77 2.09
C GLU A 469 22.64 7.83 3.03
N VAL A 470 22.96 6.53 3.04
CA VAL A 470 22.32 5.58 3.98
C VAL A 470 22.69 5.89 5.43
N LYS A 471 23.94 6.30 5.70
CA LYS A 471 24.36 6.76 7.03
C LYS A 471 23.64 8.06 7.43
N GLN A 472 23.54 9.01 6.51
CA GLN A 472 22.81 10.26 6.73
C GLN A 472 21.32 10.01 6.99
N LEU A 473 20.71 9.07 6.27
CA LEU A 473 19.32 8.68 6.50
C LEU A 473 19.15 8.11 7.90
N ARG A 474 20.03 7.20 8.31
CA ARG A 474 20.00 6.64 9.67
C ARG A 474 20.10 7.73 10.73
N ASN A 475 21.08 8.62 10.60
CA ASN A 475 21.28 9.74 11.51
C ASN A 475 20.07 10.66 11.57
N LEU A 476 19.45 10.95 10.41
CA LEU A 476 18.24 11.75 10.32
C LEU A 476 17.07 11.09 11.08
N ILE A 477 16.83 9.79 10.85
CA ILE A 477 15.74 9.06 11.52
C ILE A 477 15.97 8.97 13.03
N GLU A 478 17.19 8.67 13.47
CA GLU A 478 17.56 8.68 14.89
C GLU A 478 17.39 10.08 15.51
N GLY A 479 17.87 11.11 14.82
CA GLY A 479 17.77 12.51 15.25
C GLY A 479 16.32 12.98 15.43
N ILE A 480 15.46 12.71 14.44
CA ILE A 480 14.02 13.01 14.52
C ILE A 480 13.36 12.24 15.68
N GLY A 481 13.69 10.96 15.85
CA GLY A 481 13.18 10.15 16.96
C GLY A 481 13.55 10.72 18.33
N TYR A 482 14.80 11.14 18.52
CA TYR A 482 15.25 11.78 19.75
C TYR A 482 14.65 13.17 19.96
N LEU A 483 14.42 13.93 18.89
CA LEU A 483 13.73 15.21 18.96
C LEU A 483 12.30 15.03 19.52
N PHE A 484 11.54 14.07 18.98
CA PHE A 484 10.20 13.77 19.48
C PHE A 484 10.21 13.23 20.91
N HIS A 485 11.23 12.44 21.28
CA HIS A 485 11.39 11.98 22.65
C HIS A 485 11.66 13.15 23.62
N GLY A 486 12.52 14.09 23.23
CA GLY A 486 12.78 15.31 24.01
C GLY A 486 11.50 16.12 24.26
N GLN A 487 10.67 16.28 23.23
CA GLN A 487 9.36 16.94 23.36
C GLN A 487 8.39 16.20 24.28
N LEU A 488 8.44 14.86 24.32
CA LEU A 488 7.61 14.08 25.24
C LEU A 488 8.06 14.23 26.70
N MET A 489 9.37 14.40 26.92
CA MET A 489 9.96 14.55 28.25
C MET A 489 9.82 15.97 28.83
N ASP A 490 9.48 16.95 28.00
CA ASP A 490 9.29 18.33 28.41
C ASP A 490 8.06 18.51 29.31
N GLU A 491 8.30 18.93 30.57
CA GLU A 491 7.27 19.17 31.56
C GLU A 491 6.39 20.39 31.24
N THR A 492 6.91 21.39 30.52
CA THR A 492 6.15 22.62 30.22
C THR A 492 5.31 22.48 28.95
N SER A 493 5.65 21.52 28.08
CA SER A 493 4.90 21.28 26.84
C SER A 493 3.49 20.75 27.11
N SER A 494 2.51 21.48 26.58
CA SER A 494 1.10 21.08 26.54
C SER A 494 0.78 20.14 25.36
N GLN A 495 1.76 19.79 24.52
CA GLN A 495 1.58 18.96 23.33
C GLN A 495 2.76 18.00 23.16
N ARG A 496 2.66 16.84 23.81
CA ARG A 496 3.77 15.89 23.95
C ARG A 496 3.71 14.70 22.98
N ARG A 497 2.59 14.47 22.28
CA ARG A 497 2.40 13.36 21.34
C ARG A 497 2.73 13.79 19.92
N ILE A 498 4.02 13.83 19.61
CA ILE A 498 4.51 14.27 18.30
C ILE A 498 5.17 13.12 17.54
N PHE A 499 4.73 12.95 16.29
CA PHE A 499 5.26 11.97 15.33
C PHE A 499 5.56 12.58 13.97
N SER A 500 5.46 13.89 13.80
CA SER A 500 5.56 14.48 12.47
C SER A 500 6.06 15.90 12.49
N PHE A 501 6.60 16.32 11.35
CA PHE A 501 7.10 17.65 11.12
C PHE A 501 6.73 18.14 9.72
N TYR A 502 6.74 19.45 9.52
CA TYR A 502 6.69 20.09 8.21
C TYR A 502 7.88 21.04 8.06
N MET A 503 8.24 21.34 6.82
CA MET A 503 9.34 22.25 6.52
C MET A 503 8.88 23.71 6.61
N ALA A 504 9.63 24.53 7.35
CA ALA A 504 9.42 25.97 7.42
C ALA A 504 9.89 26.69 6.13
N ASP A 505 10.90 26.11 5.48
CA ASP A 505 11.58 26.59 4.28
C ASP A 505 11.49 25.54 3.14
N GLN A 506 11.99 25.89 1.95
CA GLN A 506 12.09 24.92 0.87
C GLN A 506 13.30 23.99 1.10
N PRO A 507 13.12 22.66 1.10
CA PRO A 507 14.24 21.74 1.25
C PRO A 507 15.16 21.83 0.03
N THR A 508 16.47 21.80 0.26
CA THR A 508 17.46 21.63 -0.82
C THR A 508 17.25 20.30 -1.54
N ASP A 509 17.67 20.18 -2.81
CA ASP A 509 17.57 18.92 -3.56
C ASP A 509 18.21 17.75 -2.83
N ARG A 510 19.30 18.00 -2.11
CA ARG A 510 19.99 17.01 -1.27
C ARG A 510 19.08 16.50 -0.14
N LEU A 511 18.45 17.42 0.61
CA LEU A 511 17.53 17.05 1.68
C LEU A 511 16.27 16.37 1.13
N GLN A 512 15.73 16.87 0.01
CA GLN A 512 14.55 16.29 -0.62
C GLN A 512 14.80 14.84 -1.04
N ARG A 513 15.97 14.53 -1.66
CA ARG A 513 16.37 13.15 -1.95
C ARG A 513 16.43 12.27 -0.71
N LEU A 514 16.94 12.79 0.41
CA LEU A 514 17.03 12.05 1.67
C LEU A 514 15.64 11.76 2.27
N LEU A 515 14.73 12.73 2.21
CA LEU A 515 13.34 12.57 2.64
C LEU A 515 12.58 11.60 1.74
N ASP A 516 12.79 11.65 0.43
CA ASP A 516 12.18 10.70 -0.51
C ASP A 516 12.71 9.28 -0.30
N LEU A 517 13.99 9.12 0.05
CA LEU A 517 14.56 7.85 0.46
C LEU A 517 13.92 7.34 1.76
N ALA A 518 13.72 8.22 2.75
CA ALA A 518 13.05 7.89 3.99
C ALA A 518 11.60 7.42 3.78
N VAL A 519 10.88 8.05 2.84
CA VAL A 519 9.51 7.68 2.47
C VAL A 519 9.49 6.36 1.71
N ARG A 520 10.37 6.20 0.73
CA ARG A 520 10.51 4.97 -0.07
C ARG A 520 10.77 3.73 0.80
N HIS A 521 11.61 3.87 1.82
CA HIS A 521 11.92 2.78 2.75
C HIS A 521 10.97 2.69 3.94
N GLY A 522 9.91 3.51 3.99
CA GLY A 522 8.84 3.42 4.98
C GLY A 522 9.21 3.88 6.40
N TYR A 523 10.25 4.71 6.53
CA TYR A 523 10.59 5.38 7.79
C TYR A 523 9.73 6.63 8.00
N LEU A 524 9.43 7.35 6.92
CA LEU A 524 8.53 8.50 6.91
C LEU A 524 7.32 8.25 6.01
N TYR A 525 6.22 8.93 6.30
CA TYR A 525 5.01 8.95 5.51
C TYR A 525 4.66 10.40 5.15
N LYS A 526 4.11 10.64 3.95
CA LYS A 526 3.64 11.97 3.55
C LYS A 526 2.13 12.10 3.84
N ASP A 527 1.75 13.21 4.43
CA ASP A 527 0.37 13.76 4.48
C ASP A 527 0.47 15.24 4.07
N SER A 528 -0.63 15.99 4.14
CA SER A 528 -0.61 17.43 3.91
C SER A 528 -1.53 18.17 4.87
N ILE A 529 -1.06 19.33 5.32
CA ILE A 529 -1.81 20.24 6.20
C ILE A 529 -1.98 21.60 5.52
N GLY A 530 -3.05 22.32 5.85
CA GLY A 530 -3.25 23.69 5.36
C GLY A 530 -2.19 24.63 5.95
N ARG A 531 -1.73 25.61 5.17
CA ARG A 531 -0.86 26.66 5.70
C ARG A 531 -1.61 27.52 6.70
N LYS A 532 -0.93 27.97 7.77
CA LYS A 532 -1.51 28.89 8.76
C LYS A 532 -1.98 30.21 8.13
N GLU A 533 -1.37 30.62 7.02
CA GLU A 533 -1.71 31.82 6.22
C GLU A 533 -2.93 31.63 5.29
N GLY A 534 -3.55 30.44 5.29
CA GLY A 534 -4.79 30.17 4.55
C GLY A 534 -4.64 29.91 3.05
N ARG A 535 -3.48 30.18 2.44
CA ARG A 535 -3.20 29.86 1.03
C ARG A 535 -2.28 28.65 0.89
N GLY A 536 -2.79 27.58 0.28
CA GLY A 536 -2.02 26.39 -0.07
C GLY A 536 -1.87 25.37 1.06
N ARG A 537 -1.17 24.27 0.74
CA ARG A 537 -0.88 23.16 1.65
C ARG A 537 0.64 23.03 1.82
N VAL A 538 1.07 22.46 2.93
CA VAL A 538 2.45 22.03 3.15
C VAL A 538 2.50 20.51 3.33
N VAL A 539 3.57 19.92 2.85
CA VAL A 539 3.84 18.49 3.02
C VAL A 539 4.17 18.25 4.48
N LEU A 540 3.46 17.31 5.07
CA LEU A 540 3.71 16.82 6.42
C LEU A 540 4.43 15.48 6.32
N TYR A 541 5.57 15.36 7.00
CA TYR A 541 6.33 14.13 7.13
C TYR A 541 6.05 13.48 8.48
N VAL A 542 5.60 12.23 8.49
CA VAL A 542 5.22 11.51 9.70
C VAL A 542 6.12 10.30 9.88
N LEU A 543 6.82 10.24 11.01
CA LEU A 543 7.63 9.10 11.42
C LEU A 543 6.75 7.88 11.65
N THR A 544 7.21 6.72 11.17
CA THR A 544 6.51 5.46 11.42
C THR A 544 6.43 5.16 12.92
N ARG A 545 5.22 4.89 13.40
CA ARG A 545 4.97 4.53 14.82
C ARG A 545 5.57 3.19 15.22
N ARG A 546 6.01 2.39 14.24
CA ARG A 546 6.83 1.19 14.46
C ARG A 546 8.13 1.48 15.22
N LEU A 547 8.61 2.73 15.18
CA LEU A 547 9.80 3.18 15.89
C LEU A 547 9.51 3.75 17.28
N ALA A 548 8.24 3.85 17.69
CA ALA A 548 7.88 4.34 19.03
C ALA A 548 8.62 3.61 20.17
N PRO A 549 8.79 2.27 20.15
CA PRO A 549 9.49 1.56 21.21
C PRO A 549 10.98 1.90 21.34
N ALA A 550 11.66 2.14 20.21
CA ALA A 550 13.07 2.50 20.20
C ALA A 550 13.33 3.89 20.82
N PHE A 551 12.40 4.83 20.61
CA PHE A 551 12.50 6.20 21.10
C PHE A 551 11.63 6.46 22.34
N ARG A 552 11.02 5.43 22.94
CA ARG A 552 10.12 5.54 24.11
C ARG A 552 9.02 6.58 23.92
N LEU A 553 8.38 6.55 22.76
CA LEU A 553 7.28 7.46 22.41
C LEU A 553 5.93 6.83 22.75
N ASP A 554 4.90 7.67 22.96
CA ASP A 554 3.50 7.25 23.04
C ASP A 554 2.89 7.13 21.64
N PRO A 555 2.60 5.91 21.13
CA PRO A 555 2.09 5.75 19.77
C PRO A 555 0.64 6.23 19.61
N ILE A 556 -0.10 6.46 20.70
CA ILE A 556 -1.54 6.72 20.66
C ILE A 556 -1.84 8.14 20.18
N GLY A 557 -2.61 8.23 19.09
CA GLY A 557 -3.11 9.50 18.56
C GLY A 557 -2.01 10.42 18.01
N PHE A 558 -2.35 11.71 17.95
CA PHE A 558 -1.45 12.77 17.50
C PHE A 558 -1.96 14.13 18.00
N SER A 559 -1.09 14.96 18.58
CA SER A 559 -1.51 16.27 19.15
C SER A 559 -0.96 17.49 18.40
N HIS A 560 0.22 17.39 17.77
CA HIS A 560 0.89 18.55 17.17
C HIS A 560 2.03 18.20 16.22
N HIS A 561 2.25 19.01 15.18
CA HIS A 561 3.32 18.86 14.18
C HIS A 561 4.45 19.87 14.43
N LEU A 562 5.72 19.45 14.42
CA LEU A 562 6.84 20.39 14.52
C LEU A 562 7.06 21.15 13.21
N SER A 563 7.44 22.43 13.33
CA SER A 563 8.04 23.19 12.23
C SER A 563 9.56 23.04 12.34
N VAL A 564 10.23 22.67 11.27
CA VAL A 564 11.70 22.50 11.23
C VAL A 564 12.28 23.12 9.96
N THR A 565 13.51 23.61 10.01
CA THR A 565 14.22 24.14 8.83
C THR A 565 15.03 23.05 8.11
N GLY A 566 15.35 23.29 6.83
CA GLY A 566 16.18 22.38 6.02
C GLY A 566 17.59 22.25 6.56
N GLU A 567 18.19 23.36 6.98
CA GLU A 567 19.52 23.39 7.60
C GLU A 567 19.58 22.52 8.86
N TYR A 568 18.57 22.63 9.72
CA TYR A 568 18.47 21.83 10.93
C TYR A 568 18.44 20.32 10.65
N LEU A 569 17.63 19.88 9.68
CA LEU A 569 17.56 18.46 9.30
C LEU A 569 18.87 17.95 8.66
N ILE A 570 19.54 18.79 7.87
CA ILE A 570 20.88 18.45 7.35
C ILE A 570 21.88 18.29 8.50
N GLY A 571 21.88 19.21 9.47
CA GLY A 571 22.71 19.11 10.68
C GLY A 571 22.48 17.81 11.45
N LEU A 572 21.22 17.39 11.61
CA LEU A 572 20.87 16.09 12.21
C LEU A 572 21.45 14.91 11.41
N SER A 573 21.38 14.97 10.08
CA SER A 573 21.88 13.90 9.21
C SER A 573 23.40 13.74 9.25
N GLU A 574 24.15 14.81 9.55
CA GLU A 574 25.61 14.82 9.52
C GLU A 574 26.25 14.58 10.90
N ASN A 575 25.68 15.12 11.98
CA ASN A 575 26.29 15.15 13.31
C ASN A 575 25.33 14.77 14.46
N PRO A 576 24.85 13.50 14.53
CA PRO A 576 23.82 13.10 15.49
C PRO A 576 24.27 13.21 16.96
N ARG A 577 25.56 12.99 17.26
CA ARG A 577 26.09 12.96 18.64
C ARG A 577 26.11 14.34 19.30
N THR A 578 26.52 15.37 18.56
CA THR A 578 26.53 16.77 19.01
C THR A 578 25.12 17.21 19.38
N PHE A 579 24.12 16.71 18.64
CA PHE A 579 22.73 17.03 18.83
C PHE A 579 22.09 16.36 20.05
N THR A 580 22.32 15.06 20.27
CA THR A 580 21.89 14.37 21.52
C THR A 580 22.48 14.98 22.79
N ARG A 581 23.63 15.67 22.69
CA ARG A 581 24.23 16.40 23.81
C ARG A 581 23.55 17.76 24.02
N ARG A 582 23.27 18.53 22.96
CA ARG A 582 22.50 19.79 23.02
C ARG A 582 21.08 19.59 23.56
N LEU A 583 20.36 18.56 23.10
CA LEU A 583 19.03 18.19 23.59
C LEU A 583 18.98 17.87 25.11
N LYS A 584 20.11 17.48 25.71
CA LYS A 584 20.22 17.21 27.16
C LYS A 584 20.59 18.46 27.98
N THR A 585 21.12 19.50 27.34
CA THR A 585 21.65 20.70 28.00
C THR A 585 20.83 21.96 27.77
N GLU A 586 20.04 22.02 26.69
CA GLU A 586 19.23 23.19 26.34
C GLU A 586 17.76 23.01 26.77
N SER A 587 17.15 24.10 27.24
CA SER A 587 15.73 24.12 27.58
C SER A 587 14.86 23.90 26.34
N PRO A 588 13.66 23.31 26.48
CA PRO A 588 12.74 23.09 25.35
C PRO A 588 12.33 24.38 24.61
N ASP A 589 12.22 25.51 25.32
CA ASP A 589 11.96 26.83 24.74
C ASP A 589 13.12 27.34 23.85
N SER A 590 14.37 27.04 24.21
CA SER A 590 15.53 27.35 23.36
C SER A 590 15.60 26.46 22.11
N LEU A 591 15.16 25.20 22.22
CA LEU A 591 15.03 24.29 21.07
C LEU A 591 13.96 24.75 20.09
N GLN A 592 12.82 25.25 20.58
CA GLN A 592 11.75 25.76 19.70
C GLN A 592 12.15 27.04 18.96
N ARG A 593 12.97 27.91 19.58
CA ARG A 593 13.55 29.10 18.92
C ARG A 593 14.65 28.72 17.91
N SER A 594 15.55 27.80 18.26
CA SER A 594 16.57 27.23 17.34
C SER A 594 15.97 26.47 16.14
N LEU A 595 14.76 25.91 16.29
CA LEU A 595 14.03 25.25 15.20
C LEU A 595 13.39 26.22 14.20
N LEU A 596 13.24 27.50 14.57
CA LEU A 596 12.63 28.55 13.77
C LEU A 596 13.68 29.53 13.22
N ASP A 597 14.74 29.78 13.98
CA ASP A 597 15.84 30.68 13.64
C ASP A 597 17.11 29.83 13.46
N GLY A 598 17.62 29.75 12.23
CA GLY A 598 18.82 28.99 11.90
C GLY A 598 20.09 29.60 12.50
N GLU A 599 20.35 29.28 13.77
CA GLU A 599 21.64 29.53 14.46
C GLU A 599 22.35 28.23 14.89
#